data_AF-A0A526RBK1-F1
#
_entry.id   AF-A0A526RBK1-F1
#
_cell.length_a   1.000
_cell.length_b   1.000
_cell.length_c   1.000
_cell.angle_alpha   90.00
_cell.angle_beta   90.00
_cell.angle_gamma   90.00
#
_symmetry.space_group_name_H-M   'P 1'
#
loop_
_entity.id
_entity.type
_entity.pdbx_description
1 polymer ?
#
loop_
_entity_poly.entity_id
_entity_poly.type
_entity_poly.pdbx_seq_one_letter_code
_entity_poly.pdbx_strand_id
1 'polypeptide(L)' 'IPIVMARQQSEDAALMFEWFDRVGYDVDIAALHKDFREVRWHSFADWARAFDWSVLDPSSA' A
#
# COMPACT_ATOMS: atom_id res chain seq x y z
N ILE A 1 3.21 -12.22 -2.96
CA ILE A 1 2.50 -13.51 -2.86
C ILE A 1 1.93 -13.82 -4.24
N PRO A 2 2.08 -15.03 -4.80
CA PRO A 2 1.45 -15.39 -6.06
C PRO A 2 -0.07 -15.13 -5.99
N ILE A 3 -0.68 -14.52 -7.01
CA ILE A 3 -2.12 -14.16 -7.02
C ILE A 3 -3.00 -15.40 -6.76
N VAL A 4 -2.58 -16.56 -7.23
CA VAL A 4 -3.25 -17.85 -6.96
C VAL A 4 -3.38 -18.16 -5.45
N MET A 5 -2.39 -17.79 -4.64
CA MET A 5 -2.44 -17.92 -3.18
C MET A 5 -3.35 -16.84 -2.56
N ALA A 6 -3.37 -15.63 -3.12
CA ALA A 6 -4.29 -14.59 -2.67
C ALA A 6 -5.76 -15.00 -2.90
N ARG A 7 -6.07 -15.64 -4.04
CA ARG A 7 -7.43 -16.14 -4.37
C ARG A 7 -7.96 -17.15 -3.35
N GLN A 8 -7.07 -17.97 -2.77
CA GLN A 8 -7.45 -18.94 -1.73
C GLN A 8 -7.83 -18.26 -0.40
N GLN A 9 -7.31 -17.05 -0.14
CA GLN A 9 -7.54 -16.29 1.08
C GLN A 9 -8.67 -15.26 0.92
N SER A 10 -8.76 -14.60 -0.23
CA SER A 10 -9.78 -13.61 -0.58
C SER A 10 -9.83 -13.40 -2.09
N GLU A 11 -11.00 -13.66 -2.69
CA GLU A 11 -11.23 -13.42 -4.11
C GLU A 11 -11.14 -11.93 -4.47
N ASP A 12 -11.73 -11.06 -3.65
CA ASP A 12 -11.70 -9.61 -3.85
C ASP A 12 -10.27 -9.06 -3.85
N ALA A 13 -9.44 -9.51 -2.91
CA ALA A 13 -8.04 -9.09 -2.85
C ALA A 13 -7.27 -9.54 -4.11
N ALA A 14 -7.53 -10.76 -4.59
CA ALA A 14 -6.88 -11.25 -5.80
C ALA A 14 -7.28 -10.47 -7.06
N LEU A 15 -8.56 -10.11 -7.19
CA LEU A 15 -9.03 -9.27 -8.30
C LEU A 15 -8.37 -7.89 -8.26
N MET A 16 -8.21 -7.30 -7.07
CA MET A 16 -7.49 -6.04 -6.89
C MET A 16 -6.01 -6.17 -7.31
N PHE A 17 -5.32 -7.24 -6.92
CA PHE A 17 -3.92 -7.47 -7.32
C PHE A 17 -3.77 -7.74 -8.82
N GLU A 18 -4.69 -8.45 -9.45
CA GLU A 18 -4.71 -8.63 -10.91
C GLU A 18 -4.91 -7.30 -11.65
N TRP A 19 -5.77 -6.43 -11.11
CA TRP A 19 -5.95 -5.09 -11.65
C TRP A 19 -4.70 -4.22 -11.49
N PHE A 20 -3.98 -4.31 -10.36
CA PHE A 20 -2.70 -3.61 -10.18
C PHE A 20 -1.64 -4.02 -11.19
N ASP A 21 -1.56 -5.31 -11.52
CA ASP A 21 -0.58 -5.85 -12.47
C ASP A 21 -0.89 -5.44 -13.92
N ARG A 22 -2.18 -5.43 -14.29
CA ARG A 22 -2.61 -5.16 -15.67
C ARG A 22 -2.85 -3.69 -16.00
N VAL A 23 -3.30 -2.90 -15.04
CA VAL A 23 -3.76 -1.52 -15.24
C VAL A 23 -3.00 -0.59 -14.31
N GLY A 24 -3.06 -0.86 -13.01
CA GLY A 24 -2.43 -0.02 -11.99
C GLY A 24 -3.08 1.36 -11.84
N TYR A 25 -2.51 2.17 -10.95
CA TYR A 25 -2.94 3.54 -10.72
C TYR A 25 -2.18 4.52 -11.63
N ASP A 26 -2.88 5.51 -12.16
CA ASP A 26 -2.31 6.61 -12.96
C ASP A 26 -2.56 7.96 -12.27
N VAL A 27 -2.06 8.09 -11.04
CA VAL A 27 -2.25 9.30 -10.23
C VAL A 27 -1.11 10.28 -10.48
N ASP A 28 -1.44 11.51 -10.87
CA ASP A 28 -0.47 12.61 -10.92
C ASP A 28 -0.19 13.15 -9.52
N ILE A 29 0.79 12.56 -8.86
CA ILE A 29 1.23 12.96 -7.52
C ILE A 29 1.74 14.41 -7.50
N ALA A 30 2.38 14.88 -8.58
CA ALA A 30 2.93 16.23 -8.62
C ALA A 30 1.81 17.29 -8.69
N ALA A 31 0.77 17.03 -9.47
CA ALA A 31 -0.43 17.87 -9.50
C ALA A 31 -1.13 17.88 -8.13
N LEU A 32 -1.30 16.72 -7.48
CA LEU A 32 -1.92 16.66 -6.15
C LEU A 32 -1.11 17.44 -5.10
N HIS A 33 0.20 17.31 -5.10
CA HIS A 33 1.06 18.08 -4.20
C HIS A 33 0.95 19.59 -4.43
N LYS A 34 0.73 20.02 -5.69
CA LYS A 34 0.55 21.43 -6.03
C LYS A 34 -0.82 21.95 -5.58
N ASP A 35 -1.87 21.19 -5.82
CA ASP A 35 -3.25 21.63 -5.63
C ASP A 35 -3.69 21.55 -4.16
N PHE A 36 -3.09 20.65 -3.37
CA PHE A 36 -3.41 20.44 -1.95
C PHE A 36 -2.15 20.57 -1.09
N ARG A 37 -1.71 21.81 -0.86
CA ARG A 37 -0.48 22.12 -0.11
C ARG A 37 -0.62 21.97 1.40
N GLU A 38 -1.85 22.04 1.89
CA GLU A 38 -2.23 21.87 3.28
C GLU A 38 -2.19 20.41 3.73
N VAL A 39 -2.24 19.46 2.78
CA VAL A 39 -2.13 18.04 3.08
C VAL A 39 -0.69 17.74 3.49
N ARG A 40 -0.53 17.10 4.66
CA ARG A 40 0.77 16.60 5.11
C ARG A 40 1.08 15.31 4.35
N TRP A 41 1.65 15.45 3.17
CA TRP A 41 2.09 14.32 2.35
C TRP A 41 3.23 13.55 3.02
N HIS A 42 3.20 12.23 2.89
CA HIS A 42 4.23 11.34 3.39
C HIS A 42 4.69 10.41 2.27
N SER A 43 6.01 10.26 2.12
CA SER A 43 6.53 9.15 1.32
C SER A 43 6.22 7.84 2.04
N PHE A 44 6.11 6.74 1.29
CA PHE A 44 5.93 5.42 1.89
C PHE A 44 7.05 5.09 2.89
N ALA A 45 8.30 5.46 2.58
CA ALA A 45 9.44 5.22 3.46
C ALA A 45 9.34 6.01 4.78
N ASP A 46 8.92 7.28 4.72
CA ASP A 46 8.78 8.09 5.94
C ASP A 46 7.60 7.64 6.79
N TRP A 47 6.49 7.25 6.15
CA TRP A 47 5.36 6.63 6.84
C TRP A 47 5.77 5.32 7.51
N ALA A 48 6.47 4.44 6.80
CA ALA A 48 6.89 3.15 7.33
C ALA A 48 7.85 3.29 8.52
N ARG A 49 8.75 4.28 8.52
CA ARG A 49 9.65 4.55 9.66
C ARG A 49 8.94 5.08 10.90
N ALA A 50 7.79 5.74 10.73
CA ALA A 50 7.02 6.26 11.85
C ALA A 50 6.22 5.16 12.58
N PHE A 51 6.05 4.00 11.95
CA PHE A 51 5.34 2.88 12.56
C PHE A 51 6.27 2.05 13.45
N ASP A 52 5.77 1.65 14.63
CA ASP A 52 6.48 0.72 15.51
C ASP A 52 6.23 -0.72 15.04
N TRP A 53 7.24 -1.30 14.41
CA TRP A 53 7.19 -2.66 13.88
C TRP A 53 7.41 -3.75 14.93
N SER A 54 7.75 -3.39 16.17
CA SER A 54 7.90 -4.38 17.26
C SER A 54 6.61 -5.16 17.53
N VAL A 55 5.45 -4.61 17.15
CA VAL A 55 4.15 -5.29 17.23
C VAL A 55 4.07 -6.58 16.39
N LEU A 56 4.95 -6.74 15.40
CA LEU A 56 5.04 -7.94 14.58
C LEU A 56 6.12 -8.92 15.06
N ASP A 57 6.86 -8.57 16.12
CA ASP A 57 7.90 -9.43 16.66
C ASP A 57 7.27 -10.66 17.34
N PRO A 58 7.48 -11.87 16.79
CA PRO A 58 6.88 -13.08 17.33
C PRO A 58 7.47 -13.49 18.69
N SER A 59 8.54 -12.84 19.17
CA SER A 59 9.10 -13.04 20.52
C SER A 59 8.42 -12.18 21.60
N SER A 60 7.49 -11.31 21.22
CA SER A 60 6.78 -10.40 22.13
C SER A 60 5.48 -10.99 22.72
N ALA A 61 5.21 -12.30 22.51
CA ALA A 61 4.01 -13.02 22.98
C ALA A 61 4.32 -14.05 24.07
#